data_AF-G3HVW3-F1
#
_entry.id   AF-G3HVW3-F1
#
_cell.length_a   1.000
_cell.length_b   1.000
_cell.length_c   1.000
_cell.angle_alpha   90.00
_cell.angle_beta   90.00
_cell.angle_gamma   90.00
#
_symmetry.space_group_name_H-M   'P 1'
#
loop_
_entity.id
_entity.type
_entity.pdbx_description
1 polymer ?
#
loop_
_entity_poly.entity_id
_entity_poly.type
_entity_poly.pdbx_seq_one_letter_code
_entity_poly.pdbx_strand_id
1 'polypeptide(L)'
;MAGPVKDREAFQRLSFLYQAAHCVLSQNPENQALARFYCHTEKTIAKRLVLRQDPSVKRTLCRGCSSLLIPGLTCTQRQRREC
;
A
#
# COMPACT_ATOMS: atom_id res chain seq x y z
N MET A 1 18.89 -20.41 0.96
CA MET A 1 17.58 -20.69 1.56
C MET A 1 17.28 -19.55 2.53
N ALA A 2 16.28 -18.71 2.26
CA ALA A 2 15.91 -17.66 3.20
C ALA A 2 15.40 -18.32 4.49
N GLY A 3 16.00 -17.97 5.63
CA GLY A 3 15.56 -18.48 6.93
C GLY A 3 14.10 -18.09 7.24
N PRO A 4 13.50 -18.67 8.29
CA PRO A 4 12.13 -18.34 8.68
C PRO A 4 12.01 -16.83 8.91
N VAL A 5 11.18 -16.17 8.10
CA VAL A 5 10.88 -14.75 8.24
C VAL A 5 10.10 -14.57 9.54
N LYS A 6 10.71 -13.87 10.50
CA LYS A 6 10.04 -13.46 11.73
C LYS A 6 8.77 -12.68 11.37
N ASP A 7 7.68 -12.92 12.09
CA ASP A 7 6.38 -12.26 11.87
C ASP A 7 5.73 -12.55 10.50
N ARG A 8 5.95 -13.75 9.95
CA ARG A 8 5.40 -14.21 8.65
C ARG A 8 3.90 -13.96 8.51
N GLU A 9 3.11 -14.28 9.52
CA GLU A 9 1.65 -14.09 9.49
C GLU A 9 1.25 -12.62 9.37
N ALA A 10 1.99 -11.73 10.04
CA ALA A 10 1.74 -10.30 9.96
C ALA A 10 2.04 -9.77 8.55
N PHE A 11 3.15 -10.22 7.93
CA PHE A 11 3.47 -9.87 6.54
C PHE A 11 2.44 -10.41 5.55
N GLN A 12 1.93 -11.63 5.76
CA GLN A 12 0.85 -12.19 4.94
C GLN A 12 -0.42 -11.34 5.04
N ARG A 13 -0.79 -10.90 6.25
CA ARG A 13 -1.95 -10.02 6.46
C ARG A 13 -1.79 -8.65 5.79
N LEU A 14 -0.59 -8.05 5.88
CA LEU A 14 -0.30 -6.79 5.19
C LEU A 14 -0.38 -6.97 3.66
N SER A 15 0.23 -8.04 3.13
CA SER A 15 0.20 -8.35 1.70
C SER A 15 -1.23 -8.56 1.18
N PHE A 16 -2.07 -9.24 1.95
CA PHE A 16 -3.47 -9.46 1.59
C PHE A 16 -4.24 -8.13 1.48
N LEU A 17 -4.11 -7.24 2.46
CA LEU A 17 -4.79 -5.93 2.44
C LEU A 17 -4.31 -5.07 1.26
N TYR A 18 -3.01 -5.08 0.98
CA TYR A 18 -2.45 -4.37 -0.17
C TYR A 18 -3.01 -4.89 -1.50
N GLN A 19 -3.04 -6.21 -1.69
CA GLN A 19 -3.60 -6.84 -2.90
C GLN A 19 -5.10 -6.60 -3.04
N ALA A 20 -5.86 -6.65 -1.94
CA ALA A 20 -7.28 -6.36 -1.93
C ALA A 20 -7.56 -4.91 -2.40
N ALA A 21 -6.75 -3.94 -1.97
CA ALA A 21 -6.86 -2.55 -2.42
C ALA A 21 -6.66 -2.41 -3.94
N HIS A 22 -5.68 -3.12 -4.52
CA HIS A 22 -5.48 -3.16 -5.98
C HIS A 22 -6.65 -3.83 -6.71
N CYS A 23 -7.16 -4.94 -6.18
CA CYS A 23 -8.27 -5.66 -6.77
C CYS A 23 -9.54 -4.80 -6.86
N VAL A 24 -9.88 -4.06 -5.79
CA VAL A 24 -11.04 -3.14 -5.78
C VAL A 24 -10.91 -2.07 -6.85
N LEU A 25 -9.73 -1.45 -6.97
CA LEU A 25 -9.52 -0.40 -7.97
C LEU A 25 -9.47 -0.93 -9.40
N SER A 26 -9.03 -2.19 -9.59
CA SER A 26 -9.06 -2.85 -10.91
C SER A 26 -10.47 -3.20 -11.37
N GLN A 27 -11.36 -3.54 -10.44
CA GLN A 27 -12.76 -3.87 -10.75
C GLN A 27 -13.59 -2.60 -10.93
N ASN A 28 -13.44 -1.62 -10.03
CA ASN A 28 -14.23 -0.40 -10.01
C ASN A 28 -13.37 0.78 -9.54
N PRO A 29 -12.88 1.63 -10.46
CA PRO A 29 -11.95 2.72 -10.12
C PRO A 29 -12.61 3.85 -9.29
N GLU A 30 -13.95 3.95 -9.29
CA GLU A 30 -14.69 4.93 -8.49
C GLU A 30 -14.69 4.59 -6.98
N ASN A 31 -14.50 3.31 -6.63
CA ASN A 31 -14.55 2.81 -5.25
C ASN A 31 -13.26 3.07 -4.45
N GLN A 32 -12.77 4.31 -4.53
CA GLN A 32 -11.54 4.73 -3.84
C GLN A 32 -11.68 4.68 -2.32
N ALA A 33 -12.89 4.83 -1.77
CA ALA A 33 -13.14 4.80 -0.33
C ALA A 33 -12.75 3.44 0.27
N LEU A 34 -13.12 2.33 -0.40
CA LEU A 34 -12.82 0.98 0.07
C LEU A 34 -11.32 0.67 -0.05
N ALA A 35 -10.67 1.08 -1.14
CA ALA A 35 -9.22 0.94 -1.29
C ALA A 35 -8.47 1.71 -0.19
N ARG A 36 -8.89 2.96 0.11
CA ARG A 36 -8.34 3.76 1.21
C ARG A 36 -8.51 3.09 2.57
N PHE A 37 -9.65 2.44 2.81
CA PHE A 37 -9.89 1.69 4.05
C PHE A 37 -8.90 0.53 4.24
N TYR A 38 -8.65 -0.27 3.19
CA TYR A 38 -7.68 -1.35 3.25
C TYR A 38 -6.25 -0.85 3.51
N CYS A 39 -5.82 0.18 2.77
CA CYS A 39 -4.51 0.79 2.95
C CYS A 39 -4.36 1.49 4.33
N HIS A 40 -5.42 2.10 4.86
CA HIS A 40 -5.41 2.67 6.21
C HIS A 40 -5.26 1.59 7.29
N THR A 41 -5.97 0.47 7.11
CA THR A 41 -5.90 -0.68 8.01
C THR A 41 -4.51 -1.32 7.98
N GLU A 42 -3.95 -1.52 6.79
CA GLU A 42 -2.58 -2.00 6.58
C GLU A 42 -1.56 -1.13 7.32
N LYS A 43 -1.62 0.19 7.11
CA LYS A 43 -0.73 1.16 7.76
C LYS A 43 -0.86 1.15 9.29
N THR A 44 -2.07 0.99 9.80
CA THR A 44 -2.34 0.91 11.25
C THR A 44 -1.73 -0.35 11.85
N ILE A 45 -1.88 -1.50 11.18
CA ILE A 45 -1.28 -2.77 11.60
C ILE A 45 0.25 -2.67 11.57
N ALA A 46 0.82 -2.16 10.47
CA ALA A 46 2.26 -2.00 10.33
C ALA A 46 2.85 -1.08 11.43
N LYS A 47 2.14 0.00 11.79
CA LYS A 47 2.54 0.90 12.88
C LYS A 47 2.46 0.23 14.26
N ARG A 48 1.38 -0.51 14.54
CA ARG A 48 1.19 -1.20 15.83
C ARG A 48 2.21 -2.31 16.06
N LEU A 49 2.51 -3.08 15.02
CA LEU A 49 3.46 -4.20 15.07
C LEU A 49 4.91 -3.76 14.81
N VAL A 50 5.16 -2.47 14.58
CA VAL A 50 6.49 -1.90 14.30
C VAL A 50 7.20 -2.65 13.15
N LEU A 51 6.45 -2.94 12.08
CA LEU A 51 6.95 -3.69 10.94
C LEU A 51 7.56 -2.76 9.89
N ARG A 52 8.74 -3.13 9.41
CA ARG A 52 9.41 -2.43 8.32
C ARG A 52 8.94 -2.99 6.97
N GLN A 53 8.06 -2.26 6.30
CA GLN A 53 7.67 -2.56 4.93
C GLN A 53 8.78 -2.18 3.94
N ASP A 54 8.78 -2.87 2.80
CA ASP A 54 9.68 -2.55 1.70
C ASP A 54 9.39 -1.13 1.14
N PRO A 55 10.42 -0.33 0.83
CA PRO A 55 10.24 1.02 0.30
C PRO A 55 9.45 1.08 -1.00
N SER A 56 9.47 0.05 -1.85
CA SER A 56 8.71 0.02 -3.10
C SER A 56 7.20 0.06 -2.84
N VAL A 57 6.72 -0.79 -1.92
CA VAL A 57 5.30 -0.83 -1.50
C VAL A 57 4.92 0.42 -0.73
N LYS A 58 5.79 0.90 0.16
CA LYS A 58 5.50 2.11 0.95
C LYS A 58 5.37 3.37 0.08
N ARG A 59 6.08 3.43 -1.06
CA ARG A 59 6.03 4.58 -2.00
C ARG A 59 4.75 4.61 -2.83
N THR A 60 4.06 3.48 -3.01
CA THR A 60 2.75 3.43 -3.69
C THR A 60 1.60 3.80 -2.77
N LEU A 61 1.85 4.13 -1.49
CA LEU A 61 0.83 4.53 -0.53
C LEU A 61 1.01 6.00 -0.12
N CYS A 62 -0.09 6.76 -0.14
CA CYS A 62 -0.07 8.14 0.32
C CYS A 62 0.11 8.21 1.85
N ARG A 63 1.07 9.03 2.31
CA ARG A 63 1.35 9.21 3.74
C ARG A 63 0.24 9.94 4.50
N GLY A 64 -0.52 10.80 3.83
CA GLY A 64 -1.63 11.54 4.44
C GLY A 64 -2.92 10.73 4.46
N CYS A 65 -3.55 10.60 3.29
CA CYS A 65 -4.89 10.03 3.13
C CYS A 65 -4.94 8.50 3.01
N SER A 66 -3.79 7.81 3.05
CA SER A 66 -3.70 6.35 2.85
C SER A 66 -4.31 5.86 1.52
N SER A 67 -4.36 6.71 0.49
CA SER A 67 -4.78 6.29 -0.85
C SER A 67 -3.68 5.50 -1.55
N LEU A 68 -4.08 4.49 -2.32
CA LEU A 68 -3.20 3.78 -3.23
C LEU A 68 -2.88 4.67 -4.44
N LEU A 69 -1.60 4.80 -4.75
CA LEU A 69 -1.05 5.65 -5.82
C LEU A 69 -0.72 4.75 -7.02
N ILE A 70 -1.64 4.69 -7.97
CA ILE A 70 -1.45 4.03 -9.25
C ILE A 70 -1.22 5.12 -10.30
N PRO A 71 -0.03 5.14 -10.95
CA PRO A 71 0.28 6.11 -11.98
C PRO A 71 -0.79 6.10 -13.08
N GLY A 72 -1.33 7.28 -13.40
CA GLY A 72 -2.34 7.44 -14.45
C GLY A 72 -3.79 7.16 -14.02
N LEU A 73 -4.03 6.61 -12.83
CA LEU A 73 -5.38 6.43 -12.28
C LEU A 73 -5.64 7.34 -11.09
N THR A 74 -4.82 7.23 -10.04
CA THR A 74 -5.03 7.96 -8.78
C THR A 74 -3.93 8.97 -8.48
N CYS A 75 -2.81 8.94 -9.21
CA CYS A 75 -1.73 9.89 -9.05
C CYS A 75 -1.13 10.32 -10.40
N THR A 76 -0.64 11.56 -10.43
CA THR A 76 0.15 12.10 -11.55
C THR A 76 1.62 12.12 -11.13
N GLN A 77 2.44 11.27 -11.76
CA GLN A 77 3.88 11.28 -11.55
C GLN A 77 4.54 12.24 -12.53
N ARG A 78 5.36 13.18 -12.03
CA ARG A 78 6.09 14.15 -12.84
C ARG A 78 7.57 14.07 -12.51
N GLN A 79 8.43 14.06 -13.53
CA GLN A 79 9.86 14.24 -13.35
C GLN A 79 10.17 15.72 -13.52
N ARG A 80 10.64 16.38 -12.46
CA ARG A 80 11.20 17.72 -12.56
C ARG A 80 12.70 17.59 -12.76
N ARG A 81 13.25 18.26 -13.76
CA ARG A 81 14.68 18.53 -13.84
C ARG A 81 14.88 19.87 -13.16
N GLU A 82 15.59 19.87 -12.04
CA GLU A 82 16.10 21.11 -11.45
C GLU A 82 17.36 21.45 -12.25
N CYS A 83 17.33 22.58 -12.95
CA CYS A 83 18.49 23.14 -13.63
C CYS A 83 19.37 23.88 -12.63
#